data_AF-A0A172YMG7-F1
#
_entry.id   AF-A0A172YMG7-F1
#
_cell.length_a   1.000
_cell.length_b   1.000
_cell.length_c   1.000
_cell.angle_alpha   90.00
_cell.angle_beta   90.00
_cell.angle_gamma   90.00
#
_symmetry.space_group_name_H-M   'P 1'
#
loop_
_entity.id
_entity.type
_entity.pdbx_description
1 polymer ?
#
loop_
_entity_poly.entity_id
_entity_poly.type
_entity_poly.pdbx_seq_one_letter_code
_entity_poly.pdbx_strand_id
1 'polypeptide(L)'
;MQEMNEKLAFSQRLKQTLSNYDWAKISPTWLAREFNLRYNGKSISVQTANNWLLGKAIPSQDKLSILAIWLNVSNQWLRFGDQDINPSAQISEHDAGDLDYYLKFRALKNHHKDIIKKLIDELNQL
;
A
#
# COMPACT_ATOMS: atom_id res chain seq x y z
N MET A 1 -12.48 -21.74 2.75
CA MET A 1 -13.12 -20.83 3.73
C MET A 1 -12.19 -19.72 4.22
N GLN A 2 -10.87 -19.95 4.38
CA GLN A 2 -9.91 -18.93 4.84
C GLN A 2 -9.81 -17.70 3.91
N GLU A 3 -9.74 -17.90 2.58
CA GLU A 3 -9.59 -16.80 1.61
C GLU A 3 -10.75 -15.78 1.64
N MET A 4 -11.98 -16.23 1.92
CA MET A 4 -13.15 -15.34 2.02
C MET A 4 -13.06 -14.45 3.26
N ASN A 5 -12.52 -14.99 4.35
CA ASN A 5 -12.31 -14.23 5.58
C ASN A 5 -11.18 -13.19 5.40
N GLU A 6 -10.13 -13.50 4.66
CA GLU A 6 -9.05 -12.55 4.38
C GLU A 6 -9.53 -11.34 3.56
N LYS A 7 -10.35 -11.56 2.53
CA LYS A 7 -10.90 -10.46 1.72
C LYS A 7 -11.81 -9.55 2.54
N LEU A 8 -12.62 -10.13 3.44
CA LEU A 8 -13.48 -9.37 4.36
C LEU A 8 -12.65 -8.61 5.39
N ALA A 9 -11.61 -9.22 5.96
CA ALA A 9 -10.73 -8.58 6.93
C ALA A 9 -9.93 -7.42 6.30
N PHE A 10 -9.42 -7.58 5.07
CA PHE A 10 -8.85 -6.49 4.28
C PHE A 10 -9.84 -5.34 4.12
N SER A 11 -11.09 -5.65 3.76
CA SER A 11 -12.13 -4.64 3.56
C SER A 11 -12.44 -3.86 4.83
N GLN A 12 -12.50 -4.54 5.97
CA GLN A 12 -12.70 -3.89 7.27
C GLN A 12 -11.54 -2.94 7.59
N ARG A 13 -10.30 -3.37 7.41
CA ARG A 13 -9.10 -2.53 7.64
C ARG A 13 -9.05 -1.33 6.70
N LEU A 14 -9.39 -1.53 5.42
CA LEU A 14 -9.50 -0.45 4.44
C LEU A 14 -10.58 0.56 4.84
N LYS A 15 -11.74 0.11 5.34
CA LYS A 15 -12.78 1.02 5.83
C LYS A 15 -12.33 1.77 7.08
N GLN A 16 -11.67 1.10 8.01
CA GLN A 16 -11.17 1.72 9.24
C GLN A 16 -10.15 2.83 8.94
N THR A 17 -9.21 2.60 8.03
CA THR A 17 -8.24 3.64 7.63
C THR A 17 -8.92 4.79 6.89
N LEU A 18 -9.91 4.49 6.04
CA LEU A 18 -10.70 5.52 5.37
C LEU A 18 -11.55 6.36 6.34
N SER A 19 -12.04 5.78 7.43
CA SER A 19 -12.79 6.51 8.46
C SER A 19 -11.95 7.57 9.19
N ASN A 20 -10.62 7.48 9.16
CA ASN A 20 -9.74 8.52 9.70
C ASN A 20 -9.74 9.80 8.85
N TYR A 21 -10.28 9.73 7.63
CA TYR A 21 -10.44 10.87 6.74
C TYR A 21 -11.89 11.39 6.86
N ASP A 22 -12.09 12.47 7.61
CA ASP A 22 -13.37 13.12 7.97
C ASP A 22 -14.36 13.35 6.78
N TRP A 23 -13.83 13.42 5.56
CA TRP A 23 -14.56 13.75 4.33
C TRP A 23 -14.92 12.51 3.49
N ALA A 24 -14.42 11.33 3.85
CA ALA A 24 -14.65 10.10 3.12
C ALA A 24 -15.87 9.36 3.68
N LYS A 25 -17.08 9.78 3.30
CA LYS A 25 -18.22 8.84 3.30
C LYS A 25 -17.79 7.69 2.40
N ILE A 26 -17.45 6.52 2.97
CA ILE A 26 -16.91 5.32 2.30
C ILE A 26 -17.66 5.05 0.99
N SER A 27 -17.20 5.67 -0.09
CA SER A 27 -17.91 5.76 -1.36
C SER A 27 -17.02 5.17 -2.43
N PRO A 28 -17.47 4.10 -3.12
CA PRO A 28 -16.70 3.47 -4.18
C PRO A 28 -16.25 4.45 -5.27
N THR A 29 -17.10 5.43 -5.62
CA THR A 29 -16.82 6.43 -6.66
C THR A 29 -15.68 7.35 -6.24
N TRP A 30 -15.72 7.80 -5.00
CA TRP A 30 -14.67 8.65 -4.44
C TRP A 30 -13.35 7.89 -4.30
N LEU A 31 -13.39 6.65 -3.80
CA LEU A 31 -12.21 5.81 -3.63
C LEU A 31 -11.52 5.57 -4.98
N ALA A 32 -12.29 5.24 -6.02
CA ALA A 32 -11.76 5.04 -7.37
C ALA A 32 -11.11 6.31 -7.92
N ARG A 33 -11.76 7.47 -7.73
CA ARG A 33 -11.23 8.76 -8.19
C ARG A 33 -9.91 9.09 -7.50
N GLU A 34 -9.87 9.07 -6.17
CA GLU A 34 -8.67 9.41 -5.42
C GLU A 34 -7.52 8.44 -5.68
N PHE A 35 -7.82 7.15 -5.81
CA PHE A 35 -6.82 6.16 -6.19
C PHE A 35 -6.26 6.45 -7.59
N ASN A 36 -7.12 6.69 -8.59
CA ASN A 36 -6.69 6.94 -9.96
C ASN A 36 -5.86 8.22 -10.11
N LEU A 37 -6.10 9.24 -9.28
CA LEU A 37 -5.27 10.46 -9.27
C LEU A 37 -3.83 10.20 -8.80
N ARG A 38 -3.61 9.15 -8.00
CA ARG A 38 -2.30 8.78 -7.43
C ARG A 38 -1.63 7.62 -8.17
N TYR A 39 -2.34 6.99 -9.10
CA TYR A 39 -1.86 5.81 -9.81
C TYR A 39 -1.54 6.13 -11.26
N ASN A 40 -0.27 6.02 -11.63
CA ASN A 40 0.22 6.27 -12.99
C ASN A 40 -0.02 5.10 -13.97
N GLY A 41 -0.53 3.97 -13.48
CA GLY A 41 -0.81 2.78 -14.29
C GLY A 41 -2.26 2.70 -14.78
N LYS A 42 -2.72 1.47 -15.07
CA LYS A 42 -4.11 1.23 -15.48
C LYS A 42 -5.12 1.62 -14.39
N SER A 43 -5.89 2.67 -14.68
CA SER A 43 -6.96 3.15 -13.80
C SER A 43 -7.91 2.03 -13.38
N ILE A 44 -8.39 2.12 -12.15
CA ILE A 44 -9.40 1.22 -11.60
C ILE A 44 -10.80 1.78 -11.87
N SER A 45 -11.77 0.89 -12.06
CA SER A 45 -13.17 1.29 -12.16
C SER A 45 -13.79 1.47 -10.77
N VAL A 46 -14.92 2.19 -10.71
CA VAL A 46 -15.74 2.31 -9.49
C VAL A 46 -16.18 0.94 -8.98
N GLN A 47 -16.44 -0.01 -9.88
CA GLN A 47 -16.78 -1.39 -9.52
C GLN A 47 -15.62 -2.10 -8.82
N THR A 48 -14.37 -1.89 -9.27
CA THR A 48 -13.18 -2.44 -8.59
C THR A 48 -13.05 -1.87 -7.17
N ALA A 49 -13.20 -0.56 -7.01
CA ALA A 49 -13.19 0.07 -5.70
C ALA A 49 -14.33 -0.45 -4.79
N ASN A 50 -15.53 -0.66 -5.35
CA ASN A 50 -16.65 -1.26 -4.61
C ASN A 50 -16.32 -2.69 -4.16
N ASN A 51 -15.67 -3.48 -5.02
CA ASN A 51 -15.28 -4.84 -4.67
C ASN A 51 -14.24 -4.88 -3.53
N TRP A 52 -13.35 -3.90 -3.44
CA TRP A 52 -12.43 -3.75 -2.30
C TRP A 52 -13.17 -3.37 -1.02
N LEU A 53 -14.12 -2.44 -1.11
CA LEU A 53 -14.97 -2.02 0.01
C LEU A 53 -15.99 -3.07 0.44
N LEU A 54 -16.31 -4.07 -0.38
CA LEU A 54 -17.19 -5.18 0.00
C LEU A 54 -16.41 -6.44 0.39
N GLY A 55 -15.08 -6.43 0.30
CA GLY A 55 -14.27 -7.63 0.55
C GLY A 55 -14.54 -8.75 -0.47
N LYS A 56 -14.90 -8.39 -1.70
CA LYS A 56 -15.05 -9.34 -2.82
C LYS A 56 -13.73 -9.58 -3.55
N ALA A 57 -12.81 -8.63 -3.48
CA ALA A 57 -11.50 -8.70 -4.12
C ALA A 57 -10.45 -8.01 -3.26
N ILE A 58 -9.22 -8.53 -3.32
CA ILE A 58 -8.02 -7.86 -2.81
C ILE A 58 -7.30 -7.23 -4.02
N PRO A 59 -6.80 -5.99 -3.91
CA PRO A 59 -5.98 -5.36 -4.94
C PRO A 59 -4.72 -6.18 -5.27
N SER A 60 -4.20 -6.04 -6.49
CA SER A 60 -2.86 -6.53 -6.84
C SER A 60 -1.79 -5.82 -6.00
N GLN A 61 -0.59 -6.39 -5.92
CA GLN A 61 0.49 -5.89 -5.06
C GLN A 61 0.81 -4.41 -5.32
N ASP A 62 0.92 -3.98 -6.58
CA ASP A 62 1.18 -2.57 -6.93
C ASP A 62 0.09 -1.64 -6.39
N LYS A 63 -1.19 -2.03 -6.55
CA LYS A 63 -2.34 -1.23 -6.11
C LYS A 63 -2.46 -1.20 -4.59
N LEU A 64 -2.10 -2.31 -3.93
CA LEU A 64 -2.03 -2.39 -2.48
C LEU A 64 -0.95 -1.43 -1.96
N SER A 65 0.23 -1.38 -2.59
CA SER A 65 1.31 -0.45 -2.22
C SER A 65 0.89 1.00 -2.31
N ILE A 66 0.18 1.38 -3.37
CA ILE A 66 -0.33 2.75 -3.51
C ILE A 66 -1.38 3.07 -2.45
N LEU A 67 -2.28 2.13 -2.14
CA LEU A 67 -3.25 2.30 -1.04
C LEU A 67 -2.53 2.45 0.31
N ALA A 68 -1.52 1.63 0.59
CA ALA A 68 -0.75 1.67 1.81
C ALA A 68 -0.03 3.02 1.98
N ILE A 69 0.63 3.49 0.93
CA ILE A 69 1.30 4.81 0.90
C ILE A 69 0.28 5.94 1.10
N TRP A 70 -0.84 5.90 0.38
CA TRP A 70 -1.86 6.95 0.48
C TRP A 70 -2.50 7.01 1.87
N LEU A 71 -2.80 5.85 2.45
CA LEU A 71 -3.43 5.72 3.77
C LEU A 71 -2.42 5.80 4.92
N ASN A 72 -1.13 5.96 4.60
CA ASN A 72 -0.01 5.99 5.54
C ASN A 72 0.00 4.78 6.51
N VAL A 73 -0.21 3.58 5.96
CA VAL A 73 -0.18 2.29 6.68
C VAL A 73 0.76 1.30 5.99
N SER A 74 1.12 0.21 6.68
CA SER A 74 1.92 -0.87 6.07
C SER A 74 1.09 -1.71 5.10
N ASN A 75 1.71 -2.13 3.98
CA ASN A 75 1.14 -3.09 3.03
C ASN A 75 0.70 -4.40 3.70
N GLN A 76 1.56 -4.93 4.57
CA GLN A 76 1.32 -6.18 5.28
C GLN A 76 0.15 -6.03 6.25
N TRP A 77 0.10 -4.92 6.99
CA TRP A 77 -1.02 -4.61 7.88
C TRP A 77 -2.32 -4.44 7.10
N LEU A 78 -2.29 -3.77 5.94
CA LEU A 78 -3.50 -3.58 5.13
C LEU A 78 -4.01 -4.90 4.55
N ARG A 79 -3.13 -5.86 4.21
CA ARG A 79 -3.52 -7.18 3.66
C ARG A 79 -3.84 -8.22 4.71
N PHE A 80 -2.97 -8.44 5.68
CA PHE A 80 -3.11 -9.50 6.70
C PHE A 80 -3.51 -8.99 8.09
N GLY A 81 -3.24 -7.72 8.40
CA GLY A 81 -3.57 -7.10 9.69
C GLY A 81 -2.47 -7.38 10.71
N ASP A 82 -2.75 -7.09 11.97
CA ASP A 82 -1.94 -7.50 13.12
C ASP A 82 -2.13 -9.00 13.41
N GLN A 83 -2.01 -9.85 12.38
CA GLN A 83 -1.75 -11.26 12.65
C GLN A 83 -0.46 -11.29 13.44
N ASP A 84 -0.50 -11.88 14.64
CA ASP A 84 0.63 -12.04 15.55
C ASP A 84 1.90 -12.26 14.74
N ILE A 85 2.64 -11.16 14.60
CA ILE A 85 3.96 -11.15 14.03
C ILE A 85 4.78 -11.89 15.08
N ASN A 86 4.79 -13.22 15.00
CA ASN A 86 6.04 -13.92 15.18
C ASN A 86 6.97 -13.25 14.17
N PRO A 87 7.95 -12.43 14.60
CA PRO A 87 8.80 -11.66 13.70
C PRO A 87 9.67 -12.55 12.79
N SER A 88 9.50 -13.86 12.89
CA SER A 88 10.35 -14.90 12.32
C SER A 88 9.80 -15.56 11.04
N ALA A 89 8.57 -15.30 10.59
CA ALA A 89 7.98 -16.13 9.53
C ALA A 89 7.81 -15.49 8.15
N GLN A 90 7.66 -14.16 8.02
CA GLN A 90 7.41 -13.54 6.69
C GLN A 90 7.94 -12.11 6.58
N ILE A 91 9.15 -11.86 7.08
CA ILE A 91 10.02 -10.93 6.35
C ILE A 91 10.67 -11.81 5.29
N SER A 92 10.21 -11.74 4.04
CA SER A 92 11.07 -12.19 2.95
C SER A 92 12.37 -11.40 3.12
N GLU A 93 13.52 -12.07 3.17
CA GLU A 93 14.85 -11.47 3.45
C GLU A 93 15.17 -10.22 2.60
N HIS A 94 14.42 -10.02 1.51
CA HIS A 94 14.38 -8.80 0.71
C HIS A 94 13.90 -7.53 1.43
N ASP A 95 12.83 -7.58 2.26
CA ASP A 95 12.16 -6.39 2.80
C ASP A 95 12.86 -5.81 4.05
N ALA A 96 13.54 -6.65 4.85
CA ALA A 96 14.38 -6.18 5.95
C ALA A 96 15.60 -5.38 5.46
N GLY A 97 16.18 -5.82 4.33
CA GLY A 97 17.25 -5.09 3.66
C GLY A 97 16.77 -3.71 3.22
N ASP A 98 15.61 -3.66 2.55
CA ASP A 98 15.04 -2.40 2.06
C ASP A 98 14.72 -1.40 3.19
N LEU A 99 14.27 -1.89 4.35
CA LEU A 99 14.05 -1.05 5.53
C LEU A 99 15.36 -0.49 6.10
N ASP A 100 16.42 -1.28 6.18
CA ASP A 100 17.74 -0.84 6.64
C ASP A 100 18.35 0.19 5.67
N TYR A 101 18.23 -0.04 4.36
CA TYR A 101 18.64 0.93 3.34
C TYR A 101 17.81 2.20 3.40
N TYR A 102 16.52 2.13 3.70
CA TYR A 102 15.67 3.31 3.90
C TYR A 102 16.11 4.14 5.11
N LEU A 103 16.45 3.49 6.23
CA LEU A 103 16.96 4.17 7.42
C LEU A 103 18.32 4.80 7.17
N LYS A 104 19.23 4.09 6.48
CA LYS A 104 20.54 4.62 6.04
C LYS A 104 20.38 5.79 5.07
N PHE A 105 19.45 5.69 4.12
CA PHE A 105 19.11 6.77 3.21
C PHE A 105 18.64 8.01 3.96
N ARG A 106 17.78 7.85 4.96
CA ARG A 106 17.29 8.96 5.77
C ARG A 106 18.41 9.64 6.57
N ALA A 107 19.37 8.86 7.07
CA ALA A 107 20.53 9.34 7.84
C ALA A 107 21.60 10.07 7.01
N LEU A 108 21.59 9.93 5.68
CA LEU A 108 22.57 10.55 4.78
C LEU A 108 22.38 12.07 4.62
N LYS A 109 23.50 12.77 4.39
CA LYS A 109 23.53 14.22 4.06
C LYS A 109 22.91 14.49 2.69
N ASN A 110 22.38 15.69 2.49
CA ASN A 110 21.63 16.09 1.28
C ASN A 110 22.36 15.75 -0.03
N HIS A 111 23.67 15.99 -0.09
CA HIS A 111 24.48 15.69 -1.28
C HIS A 111 24.44 14.20 -1.69
N HIS A 112 24.45 13.28 -0.73
CA HIS A 112 24.45 11.85 -1.00
C HIS A 112 23.05 11.36 -1.40
N LYS A 113 21.99 12.00 -0.88
CA LYS A 113 20.61 11.72 -1.29
C LYS A 113 20.37 12.09 -2.75
N ASP A 114 20.93 13.20 -3.21
CA ASP A 114 20.79 13.62 -4.62
C ASP A 114 21.50 12.67 -5.59
N ILE A 115 22.64 12.11 -5.20
CA ILE A 115 23.34 11.10 -6.00
C ILE A 115 22.52 9.81 -6.10
N ILE A 116 21.98 9.32 -4.97
CA ILE A 116 21.15 8.12 -4.95
C ILE A 116 19.87 8.32 -5.76
N LYS A 117 19.24 9.50 -5.67
CA LYS A 117 18.06 9.82 -6.49
C LYS A 117 18.38 9.82 -7.98
N LYS A 118 19.48 10.45 -8.40
CA LYS A 118 19.92 10.44 -9.81
C LYS A 118 20.18 9.03 -10.34
N LEU A 119 20.81 8.17 -9.53
CA LEU A 119 21.04 6.78 -9.88
C LEU A 119 19.73 6.00 -10.06
N ILE A 120 18.76 6.21 -9.17
CA ILE A 120 17.43 5.60 -9.28
C ILE A 120 16.70 6.11 -10.53
N ASP A 121 16.80 7.41 -10.83
CA ASP A 121 16.19 8.00 -12.02
C ASP A 121 16.81 7.47 -13.32
N GLU A 122 18.13 7.30 -13.38
CA GLU A 122 18.81 6.68 -14.54
C GLU A 122 18.40 5.21 -14.73
N LEU A 123 18.35 4.43 -13.66
CA LEU A 123 17.98 3.01 -13.73
C LEU A 123 16.51 2.79 -14.11
N ASN A 124 15.63 3.76 -13.85
CA ASN A 124 14.22 3.72 -14.27
C ASN A 124 13.97 4.24 -15.70
N GLN A 125 15.00 4.79 -16.36
CA GLN A 125 14.92 5.28 -17.75
C GLN A 125 15.43 4.26 -18.79
N LEU A 126 15.91 3.09 -18.34
CA LEU A 126 16.22 1.91 -19.17
C LEU A 126 15.04 0.95 -19.22
#